data_AF-A0A444U4F5-F1
#
_entry.id   AF-A0A444U4F5-F1
#
_cell.length_a   1.000
_cell.length_b   1.000
_cell.length_c   1.000
_cell.angle_alpha   90.00
_cell.angle_beta   90.00
_cell.angle_gamma   90.00
#
_symmetry.space_group_name_H-M   'P 1'
#
loop_
_entity.id
_entity.type
_entity.pdbx_description
1 polymer ?
#
loop_
_entity_poly.entity_id
_entity_poly.type
_entity_poly.pdbx_seq_one_letter_code
_entity_poly.pdbx_strand_id
1 'polypeptide(L)'
;MSVSPVKRQKMESALEQLKQHTVVVADTGDFNAIEEYKPQDATTNPSLILAAARMPVYQHLLDEAIEHGRKLGGDEDGLCGL
;
A
#
# COMPACT_ATOMS: atom_id res chain seq x y z
N MET A 1 25.64 -47.45 -7.02
CA MET A 1 25.36 -46.21 -7.79
C MET A 1 24.66 -45.24 -6.85
N SER A 2 25.38 -44.25 -6.34
CA SER A 2 24.87 -43.26 -5.37
C SER A 2 24.26 -42.09 -6.12
N VAL A 3 22.94 -41.96 -6.09
CA VAL A 3 22.23 -40.80 -6.65
C VAL A 3 22.35 -39.64 -5.65
N SER A 4 23.09 -38.60 -6.04
CA SER A 4 23.21 -37.36 -5.27
C SER A 4 21.89 -36.58 -5.30
N PRO A 5 21.48 -35.94 -4.18
CA PRO A 5 20.24 -35.17 -4.15
C PRO A 5 20.43 -33.86 -4.91
N VAL A 6 19.63 -33.64 -5.95
CA VAL A 6 19.59 -32.36 -6.68
C VAL A 6 19.08 -31.28 -5.72
N LYS A 7 19.99 -30.37 -5.35
CA LYS A 7 19.70 -29.17 -4.55
C LYS A 7 18.63 -28.37 -5.30
N ARG A 8 17.43 -28.22 -4.73
CA ARG A 8 16.38 -27.36 -5.30
C ARG A 8 16.93 -25.93 -5.38
N GLN A 9 17.26 -25.50 -6.58
CA GLN A 9 17.75 -24.15 -6.85
C GLN A 9 16.57 -23.19 -6.63
N LYS A 10 16.73 -22.25 -5.71
CA LYS A 10 15.72 -21.20 -5.46
C LYS A 10 15.69 -20.31 -6.70
N MET A 11 14.75 -20.58 -7.61
CA MET A 11 14.49 -19.68 -8.74
C MET A 11 13.89 -18.39 -8.17
N GLU A 12 14.56 -17.26 -8.44
CA GLU A 12 14.02 -15.95 -8.13
C GLU A 12 12.73 -15.71 -8.90
N SER A 13 11.73 -15.07 -8.28
CA SER A 13 10.47 -14.76 -8.97
C SER A 13 10.72 -13.73 -10.08
N ALA A 14 9.80 -13.63 -11.04
CA ALA A 14 9.89 -12.62 -12.09
C ALA A 14 9.97 -11.19 -11.53
N LEU A 15 9.30 -10.93 -10.40
CA LEU A 15 9.35 -9.64 -9.71
C LEU A 15 10.75 -9.34 -9.17
N GLU A 16 11.40 -10.33 -8.55
CA GLU A 16 12.76 -10.16 -8.01
C GLU A 16 13.80 -9.96 -9.11
N GLN A 17 13.63 -10.64 -10.25
CA GLN A 17 14.45 -10.40 -11.43
C GLN A 17 14.22 -8.99 -12.00
N LEU A 18 12.97 -8.49 -12.04
CA LEU A 18 12.66 -7.16 -12.53
C LEU A 18 13.30 -6.05 -11.68
N LYS A 19 13.32 -6.22 -10.34
CA LYS A 19 13.96 -5.29 -9.40
C LYS A 19 15.46 -5.11 -9.66
N GLN A 20 16.14 -6.08 -10.27
CA GLN A 20 17.57 -5.97 -10.61
C GLN A 20 17.84 -5.02 -11.79
N HIS A 21 16.83 -4.74 -12.61
CA HIS A 21 16.98 -3.98 -13.86
C HIS A 21 16.17 -2.69 -13.88
N THR A 22 15.19 -2.53 -12.99
CA THR A 22 14.27 -1.38 -12.99
C THR A 22 13.82 -1.08 -11.57
N VAL A 23 13.48 0.18 -11.33
CA VAL A 23 12.83 0.62 -10.09
C VAL A 23 11.37 0.19 -10.11
N VAL A 24 11.01 -0.71 -9.20
CA VAL A 24 9.63 -1.16 -9.04
C VAL A 24 8.89 -0.22 -8.11
N VAL A 25 7.74 0.28 -8.57
CA VAL A 25 6.84 1.17 -7.82
C VAL A 25 5.50 0.48 -7.64
N ALA A 26 4.92 0.52 -6.43
CA ALA A 26 3.57 0.01 -6.20
C ALA A 26 2.53 1.13 -6.39
N ASP A 27 1.57 0.93 -7.30
CA ASP A 27 0.48 1.87 -7.54
C ASP A 27 -0.76 1.49 -6.72
N THR A 28 -0.75 1.81 -5.43
CA THR A 28 -1.81 1.42 -4.50
C THR A 28 -1.91 2.35 -3.28
N GLY A 29 -3.11 2.45 -2.72
CA GLY A 29 -3.35 3.04 -1.39
C GLY A 29 -3.35 2.00 -0.25
N ASP A 30 -3.18 0.72 -0.56
CA ASP A 30 -3.13 -0.38 0.40
C ASP A 30 -1.71 -0.57 0.95
N PHE A 31 -1.52 -0.18 2.21
CA PHE A 31 -0.23 -0.30 2.91
C PHE A 31 0.22 -1.75 3.12
N ASN A 32 -0.71 -2.71 3.25
CA ASN A 32 -0.35 -4.10 3.45
C ASN A 32 0.28 -4.67 2.17
N ALA A 33 -0.25 -4.30 1.00
CA ALA A 33 0.32 -4.69 -0.28
C ALA A 33 1.72 -4.07 -0.48
N ILE A 34 1.93 -2.83 -0.03
CA ILE A 34 3.26 -2.19 -0.08
C ILE A 34 4.26 -2.96 0.78
N GLU A 35 3.87 -3.38 1.99
CA GLU A 35 4.72 -4.17 2.89
C GLU A 35 5.07 -5.55 2.31
N GLU A 36 4.10 -6.21 1.67
CA GLU A 36 4.28 -7.53 1.05
C GLU A 36 5.28 -7.50 -0.10
N TYR A 37 5.11 -6.57 -1.04
CA TYR A 37 5.91 -6.55 -2.28
C TYR A 37 7.22 -5.77 -2.18
N LYS A 38 7.38 -4.94 -1.13
CA LYS A 38 8.57 -4.12 -0.88
C LYS A 38 9.04 -3.39 -2.13
N PRO A 39 8.19 -2.55 -2.73
CA PRO A 39 8.59 -1.71 -3.84
C PRO A 39 9.61 -0.68 -3.36
N GLN A 40 10.31 -0.04 -4.30
CA GLN A 40 11.20 1.07 -3.97
C GLN A 40 10.38 2.30 -3.56
N ASP A 41 9.36 2.63 -4.35
CA ASP A 41 8.44 3.75 -4.11
C ASP A 41 6.98 3.26 -4.21
N ALA A 42 6.04 4.09 -3.76
CA ALA A 42 4.61 3.86 -3.97
C ALA A 42 3.97 5.11 -4.56
N THR A 43 3.07 4.93 -5.52
CA THR A 43 2.27 5.99 -6.09
C THR A 43 0.83 5.86 -5.64
N THR A 44 0.22 7.00 -5.37
CA THR A 44 -1.21 7.08 -5.10
C THR A 44 -1.85 8.02 -6.11
N ASN A 45 -3.17 7.92 -6.20
CA ASN A 45 -4.01 8.87 -6.90
C ASN A 45 -5.35 8.98 -6.15
N PRO A 46 -6.20 9.98 -6.45
CA PRO A 46 -7.45 10.17 -5.72
C PRO A 46 -8.36 8.92 -5.69
N SER A 47 -8.38 8.13 -6.76
CA SER A 47 -9.21 6.92 -6.83
C SER A 47 -8.68 5.81 -5.91
N LEU A 48 -7.36 5.63 -5.84
CA LEU A 48 -6.72 4.64 -4.97
C LEU A 48 -6.89 5.00 -3.49
N ILE A 49 -6.77 6.28 -3.14
CA ILE A 49 -7.04 6.75 -1.77
C ILE A 49 -8.50 6.52 -1.39
N LEU A 50 -9.44 6.84 -2.29
CA LEU A 50 -10.86 6.60 -2.05
C LEU A 50 -11.16 5.11 -1.82
N ALA A 51 -10.54 4.21 -2.60
CA ALA A 51 -10.69 2.78 -2.42
C ALA A 51 -10.15 2.33 -1.05
N ALA A 52 -8.93 2.76 -0.69
CA ALA A 52 -8.31 2.42 0.59
C ALA A 52 -9.11 2.95 1.79
N ALA A 53 -9.62 4.19 1.72
CA ALA A 53 -10.41 4.81 2.78
C ALA A 53 -11.74 4.07 3.07
N ARG A 54 -12.23 3.23 2.15
CA ARG A 54 -13.42 2.37 2.37
C ARG A 54 -13.08 1.04 3.03
N MET A 55 -11.81 0.68 3.15
CA MET A 55 -11.39 -0.59 3.74
C MET A 55 -11.52 -0.52 5.26
N PRO A 56 -12.10 -1.55 5.92
CA PRO A 56 -12.26 -1.57 7.38
C PRO A 56 -10.95 -1.40 8.15
N VAL A 57 -9.86 -1.96 7.62
CA VAL A 57 -8.53 -1.91 8.23
C VAL A 57 -7.96 -0.49 8.35
N TYR A 58 -8.42 0.44 7.52
CA TYR A 58 -7.93 1.82 7.48
C TYR A 58 -8.90 2.85 8.06
N GLN A 59 -10.03 2.44 8.64
CA GLN A 59 -11.01 3.38 9.21
C GLN A 59 -10.41 4.24 10.31
N HIS A 60 -9.55 3.67 11.15
CA HIS A 60 -8.90 4.43 12.22
C HIS A 60 -8.05 5.61 11.70
N LEU A 61 -7.38 5.45 10.55
CA LEU A 61 -6.62 6.53 9.91
C LEU A 61 -7.54 7.62 9.37
N LEU A 62 -8.72 7.23 8.86
CA LEU A 62 -9.72 8.17 8.38
C LEU A 62 -10.33 8.97 9.54
N ASP A 63 -10.66 8.30 10.65
CA ASP A 63 -11.19 8.93 11.85
C ASP A 63 -10.18 9.93 12.43
N GLU A 64 -8.90 9.56 12.52
CA GLU A 64 -7.82 10.44 12.95
C GLU A 64 -7.68 11.66 12.02
N ALA A 65 -7.74 11.47 10.70
CA ALA A 65 -7.67 12.55 9.73
C ALA A 65 -8.86 13.53 9.86
N ILE A 66 -10.08 13.01 10.09
CA ILE A 66 -11.27 13.82 10.35
C ILE A 66 -11.12 14.61 11.65
N GLU A 67 -10.68 13.96 12.73
CA GLU A 67 -10.47 14.62 14.02
C GLU A 67 -9.40 15.71 13.93
N HIS A 68 -8.30 15.43 13.25
CA HIS A 68 -7.25 16.40 12.98
C HIS A 68 -7.78 17.59 12.17
N GLY A 69 -8.58 17.34 11.12
CA GLY A 69 -9.24 18.38 10.34
C GLY A 69 -10.16 19.26 11.18
N ARG A 70 -10.97 18.67 12.07
CA ARG A 70 -11.85 19.39 13.01
C ARG A 70 -11.08 20.23 14.03
N LYS A 71 -9.90 19.79 14.47
CA LYS A 71 -9.05 20.56 15.40
C LYS A 71 -8.43 21.79 14.74
N LEU A 72 -8.11 21.69 13.46
CA LEU A 72 -7.46 22.77 12.70
C LEU A 72 -8.47 23.75 12.09
N GLY A 73 -9.61 23.25 11.62
CA GLY A 73 -10.71 24.07 11.15
C GLY A 73 -11.59 24.48 12.33
N GLY A 74 -11.40 25.71 12.82
CA GLY A 74 -12.36 26.32 13.75
C GLY A 74 -13.75 26.35 13.12
N ASP A 75 -14.78 26.11 13.92
CA ASP A 75 -16.19 25.97 13.53
C ASP A 75 -16.61 26.95 12.42
N GLU A 76 -16.62 26.46 11.18
CA GLU A 76 -17.54 26.96 10.17
C GLU A 76 -18.70 25.97 10.15
N ASP A 77 -19.59 26.17 11.12
CA ASP A 77 -20.93 25.60 11.15
C ASP A 77 -21.60 25.78 9.78
N GLY A 78 -21.77 24.66 9.07
CA GLY A 78 -22.72 24.52 7.98
C GLY A 78 -22.12 24.43 6.58
N LEU A 79 -21.60 23.26 6.20
CA LEU A 79 -21.93 22.59 4.93
C LEU A 79 -21.23 21.22 4.80
N CYS A 80 -21.64 20.22 5.59
CA CYS A 80 -21.46 18.83 5.16
C CYS A 80 -22.53 17.93 5.79
N GLY A 81 -23.79 18.24 5.47
CA GLY A 81 -24.84 17.24 5.41
C GLY A 81 -24.87 16.68 4.00
N LEU A 82 -24.40 15.44 3.84
CA LEU A 82 -24.92 14.49 2.87
C LEU A 82 -25.51 13.32 3.65
#